data_AF-A0A3N5WKC0-F1
#
_entry.id   AF-A0A3N5WKC0-F1
#
_cell.length_a   1.000
_cell.length_b   1.000
_cell.length_c   1.000
_cell.angle_alpha   90.00
_cell.angle_beta   90.00
_cell.angle_gamma   90.00
#
_symmetry.space_group_name_H-M   'P 1'
#
loop_
_entity.id
_entity.type
_entity.pdbx_description
1 polymer ?
#
loop_
_entity_poly.entity_id
_entity_poly.type
_entity_poly.pdbx_seq_one_letter_code
_entity_poly.pdbx_strand_id
1 'polypeptide(L)'
;MDTKTLLEQQEQEIDEPPGIRPRPARPWRVAVIANVKGETSLPHDGPPDAGAEVDGMDTIQAIRSAIESDGHVTSFLPADSNLPDRLKKFYPDICFNIAEGLGGDAREAQVPALLEMLHIPYTASRVQANAVGLDKTMTKRIWRDMGLPTAAFQEFITGDEPLSRRLHFPIFVKPAREGTGMGM
;
A
#
# COMPACT_ATOMS: atom_id res chain seq x y z
N MET A 1 -17.00 10.79 45.93
CA MET A 1 -16.84 10.48 44.51
C MET A 1 -16.41 9.04 44.42
N ASP A 2 -17.18 8.24 43.69
CA ASP A 2 -17.18 6.78 43.77
C ASP A 2 -16.00 6.20 42.96
N THR A 3 -15.30 5.22 43.53
CA THR A 3 -14.07 4.65 42.95
C THR A 3 -14.32 3.97 41.60
N LYS A 4 -15.57 3.55 41.35
CA LYS A 4 -16.02 3.04 40.05
C LYS A 4 -16.01 4.10 38.94
N THR A 5 -16.36 5.34 39.26
CA THR A 5 -16.44 6.42 38.25
C THR A 5 -15.05 6.83 37.75
N LEU A 6 -14.02 6.69 38.58
CA LEU A 6 -12.61 6.94 38.20
C LEU A 6 -12.04 5.83 37.30
N LEU A 7 -12.49 4.58 37.49
CA LEU A 7 -12.06 3.43 36.67
C LEU A 7 -12.74 3.44 35.29
N GLU A 8 -14.02 3.81 35.22
CA GLU A 8 -14.74 3.96 33.94
C GLU A 8 -14.18 5.13 33.10
N GLN A 9 -13.74 6.21 33.75
CA GLN A 9 -13.05 7.32 33.08
C GLN A 9 -11.65 6.96 32.60
N GLN A 10 -10.92 6.14 33.36
CA GLN A 10 -9.62 5.62 32.94
C GLN A 10 -9.74 4.63 31.80
N GLU A 11 -10.78 3.79 31.75
CA GLU A 11 -11.02 2.83 30.66
C GLU A 11 -11.40 3.50 29.32
N GLN A 12 -12.03 4.69 29.35
CA GLN A 12 -12.32 5.47 28.14
C GLN A 12 -11.08 6.15 27.52
N GLU A 13 -10.02 6.40 28.29
CA GLU A 13 -8.76 6.98 27.79
C GLU A 13 -7.82 5.93 27.15
N ILE A 14 -8.02 4.63 27.39
CA ILE A 14 -7.07 3.57 26.97
C ILE A 14 -7.20 3.23 25.48
N ASP A 15 -8.31 3.62 24.84
CA ASP A 15 -8.55 3.38 23.41
C ASP A 15 -8.09 4.54 22.51
N GLU A 16 -7.57 5.64 23.08
CA GLU A 16 -7.00 6.71 22.27
C GLU A 16 -5.56 6.36 21.83
N PRO A 17 -5.28 6.28 20.52
CA PRO A 17 -3.92 6.09 20.03
C PRO A 17 -3.02 7.25 20.50
N PRO A 18 -1.72 7.00 20.74
CA PRO A 18 -0.84 7.98 21.37
C PRO A 18 -0.74 9.27 20.55
N GLY A 19 -1.16 10.39 21.15
CA GLY A 19 -0.98 11.72 20.59
C GLY A 19 0.48 12.18 20.71
N ILE A 20 1.22 12.23 19.59
CA ILE A 20 2.66 12.59 19.61
C ILE A 20 2.94 14.02 19.10
N ARG A 21 1.93 14.77 18.64
CA ARG A 21 2.06 16.19 18.28
C ARG A 21 0.76 16.93 18.63
N PRO A 22 0.79 18.24 18.93
CA PRO A 22 -0.45 19.00 19.04
C PRO A 22 -1.25 18.78 17.76
N ARG A 23 -2.49 18.29 17.91
CA ARG A 23 -3.44 18.23 16.81
C ARG A 23 -3.44 19.62 16.17
N PRO A 24 -3.25 19.71 14.84
CA PRO A 24 -3.13 21.02 14.21
C PRO A 24 -4.35 21.84 14.55
N ALA A 25 -4.16 23.14 14.74
CA ALA A 25 -5.25 24.07 15.03
C ALA A 25 -6.31 24.16 13.92
N ARG A 26 -6.10 23.47 12.79
CA ARG A 26 -6.99 23.41 11.63
C ARG A 26 -7.18 21.96 11.14
N PRO A 27 -8.30 21.66 10.45
CA PRO A 27 -8.46 20.44 9.66
C PRO A 27 -7.26 20.16 8.75
N TRP A 28 -6.86 18.88 8.69
CA TRP A 28 -5.89 18.40 7.71
C TRP A 28 -6.49 18.31 6.32
N ARG A 29 -5.67 18.64 5.33
CA ARG A 29 -5.92 18.38 3.91
C ARG A 29 -5.30 17.04 3.56
N VAL A 30 -6.13 16.01 3.46
CA VAL A 30 -5.69 14.64 3.19
C VAL A 30 -5.94 14.30 1.72
N ALA A 31 -4.87 14.00 0.98
CA ALA A 31 -5.02 13.45 -0.36
C ALA A 31 -5.19 11.93 -0.26
N VAL A 32 -6.29 11.37 -0.77
CA VAL A 32 -6.47 9.93 -0.91
C VAL A 32 -6.02 9.55 -2.31
N ILE A 33 -4.94 8.77 -2.42
CA ILE A 33 -4.29 8.44 -3.68
C ILE A 33 -4.53 6.95 -3.99
N ALA A 34 -5.09 6.67 -5.16
CA ALA A 34 -5.42 5.32 -5.59
C ALA A 34 -5.44 5.20 -7.11
N ASN A 35 -5.25 3.98 -7.61
CA ASN A 35 -5.73 3.56 -8.92
C ASN A 35 -7.21 3.15 -8.78
N VAL A 36 -8.02 3.36 -9.82
CA VAL A 36 -9.47 3.02 -9.78
C VAL A 36 -9.79 1.92 -10.77
N LYS A 37 -10.51 0.90 -10.30
CA LYS A 37 -10.96 -0.22 -11.13
C LYS A 37 -11.88 0.28 -12.25
N GLY A 38 -11.55 -0.09 -13.48
CA GLY A 38 -12.32 0.31 -14.67
C GLY A 38 -11.98 1.69 -15.25
N GLU A 39 -11.21 2.52 -14.52
CA GLU A 39 -10.70 3.81 -15.03
C GLU A 39 -9.19 3.76 -15.31
N THR A 40 -8.46 2.93 -14.58
CA THR A 40 -7.02 2.74 -14.77
C THR A 40 -6.77 1.97 -16.05
N SER A 41 -5.93 2.52 -16.93
CA SER A 41 -5.52 1.84 -18.16
C SER A 41 -4.71 0.60 -17.80
N LEU A 42 -5.20 -0.57 -18.21
CA LEU A 42 -4.51 -1.83 -18.03
C LEU A 42 -3.57 -2.10 -19.22
N PRO A 43 -2.55 -2.96 -19.06
CA PRO A 43 -1.75 -3.43 -20.19
C PRO A 43 -2.64 -4.02 -21.29
N HIS A 44 -2.43 -3.61 -22.54
CA HIS A 44 -3.27 -4.01 -23.69
C HIS A 44 -3.35 -5.54 -23.87
N ASP A 45 -2.23 -6.23 -23.61
CA ASP A 45 -2.12 -7.69 -23.71
C ASP A 45 -2.04 -8.34 -22.32
N GLY A 46 -2.62 -7.69 -21.30
CA GLY A 46 -2.67 -8.19 -19.94
C GLY A 46 -3.58 -9.42 -19.79
N PRO A 47 -3.33 -10.27 -18.79
CA PRO A 47 -4.23 -11.38 -18.48
C PRO A 47 -5.62 -10.87 -18.02
N PRO A 48 -6.66 -11.72 -18.04
CA PRO A 48 -8.03 -11.31 -17.66
C PRO A 48 -8.16 -10.72 -16.26
N ASP A 49 -7.22 -11.06 -15.37
CA ASP A 49 -7.15 -10.63 -13.98
C ASP A 49 -6.21 -9.43 -13.74
N ALA A 50 -5.64 -8.81 -14.78
CA ALA A 50 -4.61 -7.74 -14.67
C ALA A 50 -5.01 -6.49 -13.86
N GLY A 51 -6.27 -6.34 -13.47
CA GLY A 51 -6.77 -5.27 -12.62
C GLY A 51 -7.34 -5.75 -11.28
N ALA A 52 -7.02 -6.98 -10.84
CA ALA A 52 -7.59 -7.59 -9.64
C ALA A 52 -7.16 -6.88 -8.34
N GLU A 53 -5.96 -6.31 -8.34
CA GLU A 53 -5.38 -5.53 -7.24
C GLU A 53 -5.97 -4.13 -7.08
N VAL A 54 -6.64 -3.59 -8.11
CA VAL A 54 -7.14 -2.22 -8.07
C VAL A 54 -8.50 -2.15 -7.36
N ASP A 55 -8.56 -1.29 -6.35
CA ASP A 55 -9.76 -1.02 -5.58
C ASP A 55 -10.85 -0.27 -6.37
N GLY A 56 -12.10 -0.45 -5.92
CA GLY A 56 -13.26 0.28 -6.41
C GLY A 56 -13.40 1.68 -5.80
N MET A 57 -14.23 2.50 -6.44
CA MET A 57 -14.55 3.85 -5.95
C MET A 57 -15.24 3.83 -4.57
N ASP A 58 -15.95 2.75 -4.25
CA ASP A 58 -16.56 2.49 -2.95
C ASP A 58 -15.51 2.43 -1.82
N THR A 59 -14.39 1.72 -2.02
CA THR A 59 -13.27 1.70 -1.06
C THR A 59 -12.73 3.12 -0.83
N ILE A 60 -12.50 3.87 -1.91
CA ILE A 60 -12.00 5.25 -1.83
C ILE A 60 -12.98 6.15 -1.08
N GLN A 61 -14.28 6.04 -1.36
CA GLN A 61 -15.32 6.80 -0.68
C GLN A 61 -15.43 6.44 0.81
N ALA A 62 -15.28 5.18 1.18
CA ALA A 62 -15.28 4.74 2.57
C ALA A 62 -14.11 5.35 3.36
N ILE A 63 -12.90 5.31 2.80
CA ILE A 63 -11.70 5.92 3.40
C ILE A 63 -11.90 7.43 3.58
N ARG A 64 -12.40 8.11 2.54
CA ARG A 64 -12.67 9.55 2.59
C ARG A 64 -13.70 9.90 3.66
N SER A 65 -14.82 9.19 3.68
CA SER A 65 -15.89 9.41 4.66
C SER A 65 -15.40 9.19 6.09
N ALA A 66 -14.57 8.18 6.34
CA ALA A 66 -13.97 7.95 7.65
C ALA A 66 -13.08 9.12 8.08
N ILE A 67 -12.18 9.59 7.21
CA ILE A 67 -11.30 10.73 7.49
C ILE A 67 -12.10 12.03 7.70
N GLU A 68 -13.12 12.27 6.87
CA GLU A 68 -13.99 13.45 6.97
C GLU A 68 -14.83 13.45 8.26
N SER A 69 -15.18 12.26 8.77
CA SER A 69 -15.93 12.14 10.03
C SER A 69 -15.14 12.62 11.27
N ASP A 70 -13.81 12.66 11.20
CA ASP A 70 -12.93 13.25 12.22
C ASP A 70 -12.67 14.77 11.98
N GLY A 71 -13.41 15.38 11.05
CA GLY A 71 -13.34 16.81 10.77
C GLY A 71 -12.18 17.24 9.87
N HIS A 72 -11.59 16.31 9.11
CA HIS A 72 -10.56 16.61 8.11
C HIS A 72 -11.18 16.81 6.71
N VAL A 73 -10.41 17.39 5.79
CA VAL A 73 -10.83 17.61 4.40
C VAL A 73 -10.09 16.64 3.50
N THR A 74 -10.82 15.90 2.65
CA THR A 74 -10.20 14.96 1.73
C THR A 74 -10.31 15.40 0.27
N SER A 75 -9.34 14.98 -0.55
CA SER A 75 -9.44 15.02 -2.00
C SER A 75 -8.93 13.72 -2.59
N PHE A 76 -9.71 13.11 -3.48
CA PHE A 76 -9.25 11.95 -4.23
C PHE A 76 -8.35 12.42 -5.38
N LEU A 77 -7.12 11.88 -5.44
CA LEU A 77 -6.16 12.13 -6.51
C LEU A 77 -5.82 10.79 -7.20
N PRO A 78 -6.23 10.57 -8.45
CA PRO A 78 -5.86 9.35 -9.16
C PRO A 78 -4.34 9.21 -9.31
N ALA A 79 -3.84 7.98 -9.10
CA ALA A 79 -2.44 7.61 -9.23
C ALA A 79 -2.03 7.44 -10.71
N ASP A 80 -2.05 8.56 -11.45
CA ASP A 80 -1.67 8.61 -12.86
C ASP A 80 -0.48 9.55 -13.10
N SER A 81 -0.09 9.71 -14.38
CA SER A 81 1.02 10.58 -14.77
C SER A 81 0.82 12.06 -14.42
N ASN A 82 -0.42 12.49 -14.14
CA ASN A 82 -0.75 13.86 -13.73
C ASN A 82 -0.74 14.04 -12.20
N LEU A 83 -0.51 12.97 -11.42
CA LEU A 83 -0.44 13.04 -9.96
C LEU A 83 0.52 14.12 -9.44
N PRO A 84 1.74 14.33 -10.00
CA PRO A 84 2.64 15.39 -9.54
C PRO A 84 2.02 16.79 -9.59
N ASP A 85 1.26 17.10 -10.65
CA ASP A 85 0.63 18.42 -10.80
C ASP A 85 -0.59 18.57 -9.89
N ARG A 86 -1.36 17.49 -9.70
CA ARG A 86 -2.47 17.47 -8.74
C ARG A 86 -1.98 17.66 -7.31
N LEU A 87 -0.87 17.04 -6.93
CA LEU A 87 -0.25 17.22 -5.60
C LEU A 87 0.21 18.67 -5.39
N LYS A 88 0.85 19.29 -6.38
CA LYS A 88 1.24 20.71 -6.30
C LYS A 88 0.04 21.65 -6.18
N LYS A 89 -1.06 21.35 -6.89
CA LYS A 89 -2.29 22.15 -6.85
C LYS A 89 -3.06 21.97 -5.54
N PHE A 90 -3.20 20.73 -5.07
CA PHE A 90 -3.95 20.42 -3.86
C PHE A 90 -3.14 20.69 -2.58
N TYR A 91 -1.81 20.64 -2.62
CA TYR A 91 -0.91 20.92 -1.49
C TYR A 91 -1.39 20.26 -0.17
N PRO A 92 -1.40 18.91 -0.11
CA PRO A 92 -1.88 18.18 1.05
C PRO A 92 -0.93 18.30 2.26
N ASP A 93 -1.51 18.17 3.47
CA ASP A 93 -0.73 18.00 4.71
C ASP A 93 -0.19 16.57 4.84
N ILE A 94 -0.93 15.59 4.31
CA ILE A 94 -0.57 14.17 4.29
C ILE A 94 -1.32 13.47 3.15
N CYS A 95 -0.73 12.39 2.63
CA CYS A 95 -1.35 11.50 1.66
C CYS A 95 -1.72 10.15 2.30
N PHE A 96 -2.98 9.76 2.18
CA PHE A 96 -3.43 8.38 2.41
C PHE A 96 -3.21 7.60 1.11
N ASN A 97 -2.15 6.79 1.04
CA ASN A 97 -1.75 6.10 -0.17
C ASN A 97 -2.22 4.63 -0.18
N ILE A 98 -3.01 4.28 -1.20
CA ILE A 98 -3.41 2.90 -1.55
C ILE A 98 -3.19 2.63 -3.06
N ALA A 99 -2.24 3.32 -3.68
CA ALA A 99 -1.97 3.18 -5.09
C ALA A 99 -1.13 1.93 -5.41
N GLU A 100 -1.52 1.24 -6.48
CA GLU A 100 -0.83 0.07 -7.05
C GLU A 100 0.27 0.49 -8.06
N GLY A 101 0.24 1.74 -8.50
CA GLY A 101 1.21 2.31 -9.45
C GLY A 101 0.78 2.14 -10.92
N LEU A 102 1.72 2.40 -11.83
CA LEU A 102 1.46 2.41 -13.28
C LEU A 102 2.09 1.25 -14.04
N GLY A 103 2.98 0.48 -13.39
CA GLY A 103 3.69 -0.66 -13.99
C GLY A 103 5.19 -0.65 -13.68
N GLY A 104 5.88 -1.72 -14.09
CA GLY A 104 7.30 -1.94 -13.80
C GLY A 104 7.56 -2.65 -12.48
N ASP A 105 8.83 -3.01 -12.25
CA ASP A 105 9.25 -3.98 -11.23
C ASP A 105 8.98 -3.57 -9.77
N ALA A 106 8.83 -2.28 -9.51
CA ALA A 106 8.58 -1.70 -8.19
C ALA A 106 7.42 -0.69 -8.24
N ARG A 107 6.35 -1.01 -8.98
CA ARG A 107 5.22 -0.11 -9.25
C ARG A 107 4.61 0.52 -7.99
N GLU A 108 4.43 -0.24 -6.92
CA GLU A 108 3.86 0.22 -5.65
C GLU A 108 4.76 1.24 -4.94
N ALA A 109 6.06 1.29 -5.27
CA ALA A 109 7.01 2.26 -4.71
C ALA A 109 6.98 3.63 -5.42
N GLN A 110 6.29 3.75 -6.56
CA GLN A 110 6.27 4.97 -7.37
C GLN A 110 5.66 6.17 -6.63
N VAL A 111 4.47 5.99 -6.04
CA VAL A 111 3.80 7.06 -5.29
C VAL A 111 4.59 7.45 -4.03
N PRO A 112 5.01 6.52 -3.16
CA PRO A 112 5.89 6.83 -2.04
C PRO A 112 7.15 7.60 -2.46
N ALA A 113 7.81 7.22 -3.56
CA ALA A 113 9.02 7.89 -4.03
C ALA A 113 8.74 9.33 -4.48
N LEU A 114 7.64 9.55 -5.20
CA LEU A 114 7.21 10.90 -5.58
C LEU A 114 6.90 11.75 -4.34
N LEU A 115 6.24 11.20 -3.33
CA LEU A 115 5.90 11.92 -2.10
C LEU A 115 7.14 12.27 -1.28
N GLU A 116 8.13 11.38 -1.20
CA GLU A 116 9.43 11.68 -0.59
C GLU A 116 10.18 12.80 -1.32
N MET A 117 10.17 12.80 -2.66
CA MET A 117 10.76 13.88 -3.48
C MET A 117 10.08 15.23 -3.25
N LEU A 118 8.77 15.23 -3.00
CA LEU A 118 7.99 16.44 -2.72
C LEU A 118 7.96 16.82 -1.23
N HIS A 119 8.61 16.03 -0.37
CA HIS A 119 8.57 16.17 1.09
C HIS A 119 7.15 16.17 1.67
N ILE A 120 6.24 15.38 1.09
CA ILE A 120 4.86 15.24 1.55
C ILE A 120 4.77 13.98 2.44
N PRO A 121 4.30 14.08 3.70
CA PRO A 121 4.05 12.91 4.54
C PRO A 121 3.03 11.96 3.93
N TYR A 122 3.17 10.66 4.18
CA TYR A 122 2.23 9.65 3.67
C TYR A 122 2.08 8.46 4.62
N THR A 123 0.96 7.75 4.47
CA THR A 123 0.62 6.56 5.29
C THR A 123 1.34 5.30 4.82
N ALA A 124 1.37 4.28 5.68
CA ALA A 124 1.87 2.93 5.39
C ALA A 124 3.38 2.83 5.11
N SER A 125 3.77 1.91 4.23
CA SER A 125 5.16 1.48 4.01
C SER A 125 5.98 2.50 3.23
N ARG A 126 7.27 2.60 3.54
CA ARG A 126 8.23 3.45 2.79
C ARG A 126 8.63 2.86 1.43
N VAL A 127 9.30 3.65 0.60
CA VAL A 127 9.76 3.29 -0.77
C VAL A 127 10.41 1.89 -0.82
N GLN A 128 11.45 1.66 -0.01
CA GLN A 128 12.19 0.40 -0.03
C GLN A 128 11.31 -0.79 0.39
N ALA A 129 10.42 -0.59 1.36
CA ALA A 129 9.52 -1.63 1.84
C ALA A 129 8.51 -2.03 0.76
N ASN A 130 7.92 -1.08 0.03
CA ASN A 130 7.04 -1.39 -1.11
C ASN A 130 7.81 -2.08 -2.25
N ALA A 131 8.98 -1.57 -2.63
CA ALA A 131 9.79 -2.15 -3.70
C ALA A 131 10.21 -3.60 -3.41
N VAL A 132 10.64 -3.88 -2.18
CA VAL A 132 11.02 -5.23 -1.75
C VAL A 132 9.79 -6.11 -1.53
N GLY A 133 8.73 -5.57 -0.93
CA GLY A 133 7.52 -6.30 -0.57
C GLY A 133 6.79 -6.88 -1.78
N LEU A 134 6.77 -6.15 -2.89
CA LEU A 134 6.22 -6.63 -4.16
C LEU A 134 7.02 -7.81 -4.73
N ASP A 135 8.35 -7.75 -4.64
CA ASP A 135 9.25 -8.81 -5.13
C ASP A 135 9.42 -9.94 -4.10
N LYS A 136 8.63 -11.01 -4.30
CA LYS A 136 8.64 -12.18 -3.41
C LYS A 136 9.98 -12.89 -3.39
N THR A 137 10.71 -12.91 -4.50
CA THR A 137 12.05 -13.51 -4.56
C THR A 137 13.00 -12.72 -3.66
N MET A 138 13.04 -11.40 -3.82
CA MET A 138 13.91 -10.52 -3.03
C MET A 138 13.56 -10.58 -1.55
N THR A 139 12.28 -10.49 -1.20
CA THR A 139 11.80 -10.65 0.18
C THR A 139 12.29 -11.95 0.79
N LYS A 140 12.16 -13.08 0.08
CA LYS A 140 12.63 -14.40 0.55
C LYS A 140 14.15 -14.47 0.71
N ARG A 141 14.92 -13.82 -0.16
CA ARG A 141 16.39 -13.72 -0.04
C ARG A 141 16.78 -12.97 1.23
N ILE A 142 16.15 -11.82 1.48
CA ILE A 142 16.39 -11.00 2.69
C ILE A 142 15.98 -11.77 3.95
N TRP A 143 14.81 -12.41 3.95
CA TRP A 143 14.36 -13.20 5.10
C TRP A 143 15.36 -14.31 5.46
N ARG A 144 15.84 -15.05 4.47
CA ARG A 144 16.83 -16.10 4.68
C ARG A 144 18.15 -15.55 5.25
N ASP A 145 18.61 -14.42 4.72
CA ASP A 145 19.82 -13.74 5.20
C ASP A 145 19.69 -13.31 6.68
N MET A 146 18.49 -12.85 7.07
CA MET A 146 18.15 -12.47 8.44
C MET A 146 17.77 -13.66 9.35
N GLY A 147 17.85 -14.90 8.87
CA GLY A 147 17.48 -16.10 9.63
C GLY A 147 15.97 -16.26 9.88
N LEU A 148 15.13 -15.53 9.14
CA LEU A 148 13.67 -15.66 9.20
C LEU A 148 13.19 -16.88 8.38
N PRO A 149 12.17 -17.60 8.86
CA PRO A 149 11.68 -18.79 8.17
C PRO A 149 11.03 -18.42 6.83
N THR A 150 11.41 -19.13 5.77
CA THR A 150 10.75 -19.05 4.46
C THR A 150 10.80 -20.38 3.74
N ALA A 151 9.72 -20.72 3.00
CA ALA A 151 9.70 -21.94 2.20
C ALA A 151 10.82 -21.92 1.13
N ALA A 152 11.41 -23.10 0.90
CA ALA A 152 12.36 -23.29 -0.20
C ALA A 152 11.72 -22.83 -1.51
N PHE A 153 12.49 -22.13 -2.34
CA PHE A 153 11.99 -21.52 -3.57
C PHE A 153 13.06 -21.55 -4.65
N GLN A 154 12.61 -21.46 -5.89
CA GLN A 154 13.40 -21.20 -7.07
C GLN A 154 12.69 -20.13 -7.88
N GLU A 155 13.45 -19.15 -8.37
CA GLU A 155 12.99 -18.17 -9.34
C GLU A 155 13.30 -18.71 -10.72
N PHE A 156 12.36 -18.55 -11.65
CA PHE A 156 12.48 -18.91 -13.05
C PHE A 156 12.36 -17.62 -13.86
N ILE A 157 13.34 -17.38 -14.72
CA ILE A 157 13.32 -16.32 -15.73
C ILE A 157 12.77 -16.90 -17.05
N THR A 158 13.10 -18.15 -17.36
CA THR A 158 12.57 -18.91 -18.49
C THR A 158 11.92 -20.22 -18.05
N GLY A 159 10.98 -20.72 -18.85
CA GLY A 159 10.19 -21.92 -18.50
C GLY A 159 10.94 -23.25 -18.61
N ASP A 160 12.12 -23.27 -19.24
CA ASP A 160 12.94 -24.44 -19.51
C ASP A 160 14.07 -24.65 -18.49
N GLU A 161 14.20 -23.78 -17.49
CA GLU A 161 15.21 -23.95 -16.45
C GLU A 161 14.94 -25.22 -15.63
N PRO A 162 15.99 -25.99 -15.25
CA PRO A 162 15.80 -27.22 -14.51
C PRO A 162 15.31 -26.96 -13.09
N LEU A 163 14.32 -27.75 -12.65
CA LEU A 163 13.83 -27.69 -11.27
C LEU A 163 14.91 -28.14 -10.28
N SER A 164 15.15 -27.33 -9.27
CA SER A 164 16.06 -27.62 -8.17
C SER A 164 15.64 -28.86 -7.42
N ARG A 165 16.59 -29.77 -7.18
CA ARG A 165 16.40 -31.00 -6.39
C ARG A 165 16.00 -30.75 -4.93
N ARG A 166 16.03 -29.49 -4.47
CA ARG A 166 15.57 -29.09 -3.13
C ARG A 166 14.05 -28.90 -3.05
N LEU A 167 13.38 -28.79 -4.19
CA LEU A 167 11.93 -28.65 -4.29
C LEU A 167 11.29 -30.02 -4.53
N HIS A 168 10.22 -30.29 -3.78
CA HIS A 168 9.48 -31.55 -3.84
C HIS A 168 7.99 -31.25 -4.04
N PHE A 169 7.30 -32.06 -4.84
CA PHE A 169 5.87 -31.89 -5.07
C PHE A 169 5.03 -32.25 -3.82
N PRO A 170 3.87 -31.61 -3.61
CA PRO A 170 3.30 -30.53 -4.43
C PRO A 170 4.01 -29.18 -4.25
N ILE A 171 4.10 -28.39 -5.33
CA ILE A 171 4.70 -27.05 -5.34
C ILE A 171 3.68 -26.01 -5.81
N PHE A 172 3.84 -24.77 -5.36
CA PHE A 172 3.09 -23.60 -5.86
C PHE A 172 3.95 -22.81 -6.84
N VAL A 173 3.36 -22.44 -7.97
CA VAL A 173 3.95 -21.53 -8.95
C VAL A 173 3.23 -20.20 -8.83
N LYS A 174 3.96 -19.08 -8.84
CA LYS A 174 3.39 -17.75 -8.73
C LYS A 174 4.27 -16.69 -9.37
N PRO A 175 3.71 -15.62 -9.92
CA PRO A 175 4.49 -14.48 -10.36
C PRO A 175 5.28 -13.87 -9.19
N ALA A 176 6.54 -13.52 -9.47
CA ALA A 176 7.42 -12.93 -8.47
C ALA A 176 6.88 -11.60 -7.93
N ARG A 177 6.24 -10.80 -8.80
CA ARG A 177 5.88 -9.39 -8.57
C ARG A 177 4.40 -9.06 -8.81
N GLU A 178 3.48 -9.95 -8.38
CA GLU A 178 2.03 -9.70 -8.46
C GLU A 178 1.28 -9.90 -7.13
N GLY A 179 0.13 -9.23 -6.98
CA GLY A 179 -0.76 -9.32 -5.83
C GLY A 179 -1.99 -10.20 -6.05
N THR A 180 -2.89 -10.21 -5.06
CA THR A 180 -4.31 -10.63 -5.19
C THR A 180 -4.57 -11.99 -5.86
N GLY A 181 -3.63 -12.93 -5.75
CA GLY A 181 -3.75 -14.27 -6.35
C GLY A 181 -3.63 -14.27 -7.88
N MET A 182 -3.16 -13.19 -8.50
CA MET A 182 -2.98 -13.14 -9.94
C MET A 182 -1.95 -14.17 -10.40
N GLY A 183 -2.30 -14.94 -11.43
CA GLY A 183 -1.47 -16.02 -11.97
C GLY A 183 -1.22 -17.21 -11.04
N MET A 184 -2.01 -17.37 -9.97
CA MET A 184 -2.01 -18.55 -9.09
C MET A 184 -3.01 -19.63 -9.53
#